data_AF-A0A962LMG2-F1
#
_entry.id   AF-A0A962LMG2-F1
#
_cell.length_a   1.000
_cell.length_b   1.000
_cell.length_c   1.000
_cell.angle_alpha   90.00
_cell.angle_beta   90.00
_cell.angle_gamma   90.00
#
_symmetry.space_group_name_H-M   'P 1'
#
loop_
_entity.id
_entity.type
_entity.pdbx_description
1 polymer ?
#
loop_
_entity_poly.entity_id
_entity_poly.type
_entity_poly.pdbx_seq_one_letter_code
_entity_poly.pdbx_strand_id
1 'polypeptide(L)'
;MKKLLVLATLLALPVGALAETFNYTGAAQAFTVPAGVTSVTIEARGAQGGEVTGYSPYPQGGLGATMIGTFDVNPGDELTIAVGGRGNPDPSSSGGGGGSGVSLSGVPLVIAGGGAGVDFQDPLYAGQHAVVTETGVSGSGGGAGGTAGAAGGNTTYNGVNISQGGNGWNDGSSGSFGLDGTSPITTYTAGSFGLGGGGGSVGYGLCNCGGGGGGYSGGGSGGTNNSGGGGGSYNAGTDQANTPGVNAGDGLVIISYVSTAPAPTATPVPTLPLYGLILTALGLLAVAGRRLRVSAKRS
;
A
#
# COMPACT_ATOMS: atom_id res chain seq x y z
N MET A 1 1.57 -63.54 10.21
CA MET A 1 1.78 -62.15 10.64
C MET A 1 1.24 -61.24 9.54
N LYS A 2 0.03 -60.68 9.69
CA LYS A 2 -0.55 -59.77 8.69
C LYS A 2 0.06 -58.38 8.92
N LYS A 3 0.91 -57.91 7.99
CA LYS A 3 1.44 -56.55 7.99
C LYS A 3 0.26 -55.60 7.73
N LEU A 4 -0.09 -54.80 8.74
CA LEU A 4 -1.05 -53.71 8.61
C LEU A 4 -0.35 -52.59 7.84
N LEU A 5 -0.71 -52.43 6.57
CA LEU A 5 -0.26 -51.32 5.74
C LEU A 5 -1.10 -50.10 6.15
N VAL A 6 -0.54 -49.20 6.95
CA VAL A 6 -1.16 -47.90 7.24
C VAL A 6 -0.98 -47.04 6.00
N LEU A 7 -2.03 -46.90 5.20
CA LEU A 7 -2.07 -45.96 4.08
C LEU A 7 -2.19 -44.56 4.68
N ALA A 8 -1.09 -43.82 4.74
CA ALA A 8 -1.11 -42.41 5.10
C ALA A 8 -1.78 -41.63 3.95
N THR A 9 -3.07 -41.31 4.11
CA THR A 9 -3.73 -40.35 3.23
C THR A 9 -3.07 -38.99 3.43
N LEU A 10 -2.34 -38.53 2.41
CA LEU A 10 -1.81 -37.17 2.34
C LEU A 10 -3.00 -36.20 2.30
N LEU A 11 -3.29 -35.56 3.43
CA LEU A 11 -4.36 -34.57 3.51
C LEU A 11 -3.86 -33.26 2.90
N ALA A 12 -4.27 -32.96 1.66
CA ALA A 12 -3.98 -31.68 1.04
C ALA A 12 -4.79 -30.59 1.75
N LEU A 13 -4.11 -29.66 2.43
CA LEU A 13 -4.75 -28.50 3.03
C LEU A 13 -5.28 -27.58 1.92
N PRO A 14 -6.50 -27.03 2.03
CA PRO A 14 -6.97 -26.05 1.07
C PRO A 14 -6.05 -24.82 1.14
N VAL A 15 -5.43 -24.51 0.01
CA VAL A 15 -4.56 -23.35 -0.20
C VAL A 15 -5.44 -22.22 -0.74
N GLY A 16 -5.57 -21.13 0.00
CA GLY A 16 -6.33 -19.95 -0.41
C GLY A 16 -5.42 -18.74 -0.60
N ALA A 17 -5.55 -18.05 -1.75
CA ALA A 17 -4.97 -16.72 -1.92
C ALA A 17 -5.86 -15.69 -1.20
N LEU A 18 -5.23 -14.86 -0.37
CA LEU A 18 -5.86 -13.81 0.43
C LEU A 18 -5.18 -12.48 0.13
N ALA A 19 -5.91 -11.38 0.30
CA ALA A 19 -5.38 -10.03 0.17
C ALA A 19 -6.03 -9.10 1.20
N GLU A 20 -5.22 -8.24 1.81
CA GLU A 20 -5.65 -7.19 2.72
C GLU A 20 -5.29 -5.82 2.13
N THR A 21 -6.24 -4.88 2.17
CA THR A 21 -6.10 -3.55 1.59
C THR A 21 -6.09 -2.48 2.68
N PHE A 22 -5.05 -1.67 2.68
CA PHE A 22 -4.84 -0.55 3.59
C PHE A 22 -5.08 0.75 2.83
N ASN A 23 -6.07 1.52 3.29
CA ASN A 23 -6.41 2.83 2.75
C ASN A 23 -5.75 3.94 3.58
N TYR A 24 -5.78 5.16 3.07
CA TYR A 24 -5.31 6.33 3.79
C TYR A 24 -6.11 6.59 5.09
N THR A 25 -5.39 6.81 6.19
CA THR A 25 -5.97 7.13 7.51
C THR A 25 -5.36 8.38 8.15
N GLY A 26 -4.29 8.94 7.55
CA GLY A 26 -3.46 9.98 8.17
C GLY A 26 -2.56 9.49 9.31
N ALA A 27 -2.43 8.17 9.50
CA ALA A 27 -1.55 7.56 10.50
C ALA A 27 -0.98 6.22 10.01
N ALA A 28 0.06 5.73 10.69
CA ALA A 28 0.60 4.39 10.47
C ALA A 28 -0.43 3.31 10.85
N GLN A 29 -0.39 2.21 10.12
CA GLN A 29 -1.19 0.99 10.31
C GLN A 29 -0.24 -0.20 10.49
N ALA A 30 -0.75 -1.34 10.96
CA ALA A 30 0.04 -2.54 11.20
C ALA A 30 -0.62 -3.78 10.57
N PHE A 31 0.20 -4.72 10.13
CA PHE A 31 -0.21 -6.04 9.65
C PHE A 31 0.66 -7.11 10.29
N THR A 32 0.03 -8.10 10.94
CA THR A 32 0.74 -9.26 11.48
C THR A 32 0.67 -10.40 10.48
N VAL A 33 1.83 -10.89 10.04
CA VAL A 33 1.94 -12.02 9.11
C VAL A 33 1.28 -13.25 9.73
N PRO A 34 0.26 -13.86 9.09
CA PRO A 34 -0.46 -14.99 9.67
C PRO A 34 0.40 -16.24 9.86
N ALA A 35 -0.06 -17.13 10.73
CA ALA A 35 0.56 -18.44 10.93
C ALA A 35 0.69 -19.20 9.60
N GLY A 36 1.88 -19.76 9.33
CA GLY A 36 2.17 -20.54 8.12
C GLY A 36 2.42 -19.71 6.85
N VAL A 37 2.36 -18.38 6.92
CA VAL A 37 2.73 -17.50 5.81
C VAL A 37 4.21 -17.17 5.90
N THR A 38 4.98 -17.53 4.88
CA THR A 38 6.43 -17.22 4.79
C THR A 38 6.78 -16.28 3.64
N SER A 39 5.78 -15.85 2.86
CA SER A 39 5.97 -14.97 1.72
C SER A 39 4.72 -14.13 1.50
N VAL A 40 4.92 -12.85 1.19
CA VAL A 40 3.87 -11.89 0.86
C VAL A 40 4.23 -11.15 -0.42
N THR A 41 3.23 -10.79 -1.22
CA THR A 41 3.36 -9.82 -2.30
C THR A 41 2.75 -8.51 -1.83
N ILE A 42 3.51 -7.42 -1.94
CA ILE A 42 3.09 -6.09 -1.53
C ILE A 42 3.01 -5.21 -2.76
N GLU A 43 1.85 -4.58 -2.94
CA GLU A 43 1.64 -3.49 -3.89
C GLU A 43 1.47 -2.20 -3.10
N ALA A 44 2.35 -1.23 -3.33
CA ALA A 44 2.27 0.11 -2.77
C ALA A 44 2.03 1.13 -3.88
N ARG A 45 1.09 2.05 -3.64
CA ARG A 45 0.78 3.17 -4.55
C ARG A 45 0.92 4.49 -3.82
N GLY A 46 1.83 5.35 -4.28
CA GLY A 46 2.02 6.68 -3.71
C GLY A 46 0.84 7.60 -4.04
N ALA A 47 0.62 8.62 -3.23
CA ALA A 47 -0.49 9.55 -3.43
C ALA A 47 -0.21 10.56 -4.55
N GLN A 48 -1.27 11.11 -5.12
CA GLN A 48 -1.21 12.23 -6.05
C GLN A 48 -0.91 13.55 -5.30
N GLY A 49 -0.27 14.51 -5.97
CA GLY A 49 -0.25 15.90 -5.52
C GLY A 49 -1.61 16.58 -5.52
N GLY A 50 -1.67 17.76 -4.90
CA GLY A 50 -2.89 18.55 -4.81
C GLY A 50 -3.26 19.19 -6.14
N GLU A 51 -4.49 19.68 -6.24
CA GLU A 51 -4.96 20.45 -7.41
C GLU A 51 -4.89 21.95 -7.16
N VAL A 52 -4.80 22.68 -8.26
CA VAL A 52 -5.01 24.13 -8.28
C VAL A 52 -6.50 24.41 -8.52
N THR A 53 -7.09 25.23 -7.67
CA THR A 53 -8.55 25.45 -7.62
C THR A 53 -9.02 26.82 -8.13
N GLY A 54 -8.13 27.81 -8.28
CA GLY A 54 -8.46 29.18 -8.66
C GLY A 54 -8.37 29.48 -10.15
N TYR A 55 -7.80 28.58 -10.96
CA TYR A 55 -7.53 28.80 -12.39
C TYR A 55 -8.06 27.64 -13.24
N SER A 56 -8.79 27.96 -14.30
CA SER A 56 -9.31 26.98 -15.27
C SER A 56 -8.40 26.89 -16.51
N PRO A 57 -8.08 25.68 -17.01
CA PRO A 57 -8.53 24.37 -16.50
C PRO A 57 -7.79 24.01 -15.21
N TYR A 58 -8.51 23.55 -14.17
CA TYR A 58 -8.01 23.25 -12.82
C TYR A 58 -6.85 22.23 -12.83
N PRO A 59 -5.58 22.69 -12.83
CA PRO A 59 -4.44 21.81 -12.99
C PRO A 59 -4.34 20.80 -11.85
N GLN A 60 -3.95 19.58 -12.19
CA GLN A 60 -3.80 18.48 -11.24
C GLN A 60 -2.33 18.25 -10.92
N GLY A 61 -2.05 18.02 -9.62
CA GLY A 61 -0.75 17.58 -9.15
C GLY A 61 -0.32 16.27 -9.79
N GLY A 62 0.98 16.01 -9.73
CA GLY A 62 1.56 14.80 -10.27
C GLY A 62 0.99 13.54 -9.62
N LEU A 63 0.86 12.50 -10.42
CA LEU A 63 0.45 11.16 -10.00
C LEU A 63 1.56 10.44 -9.20
N GLY A 64 1.17 9.60 -8.26
CA GLY A 64 2.08 8.74 -7.50
C GLY A 64 2.53 7.50 -8.27
N ALA A 65 3.62 6.88 -7.83
CA ALA A 65 4.15 5.66 -8.43
C ALA A 65 3.39 4.43 -7.92
N THR A 66 3.52 3.31 -8.60
CA THR A 66 3.13 1.98 -8.11
C THR A 66 4.36 1.10 -8.04
N MET A 67 4.59 0.46 -6.90
CA MET A 67 5.71 -0.44 -6.65
C MET A 67 5.17 -1.78 -6.16
N ILE A 68 5.53 -2.86 -6.83
CA ILE A 68 5.08 -4.22 -6.51
C ILE A 68 6.30 -5.09 -6.31
N GLY A 69 6.32 -5.91 -5.26
CA GLY A 69 7.37 -6.91 -5.06
C GLY A 69 6.93 -8.04 -4.14
N THR A 70 7.65 -9.16 -4.19
CA THR A 70 7.49 -10.30 -3.29
C THR A 70 8.59 -10.29 -2.24
N PHE A 71 8.20 -10.58 -1.00
CA PHE A 71 9.05 -10.49 0.18
C PHE A 71 8.95 -11.76 1.01
N ASP A 72 10.09 -12.28 1.42
CA ASP A 72 10.16 -13.32 2.44
C ASP A 72 9.84 -12.71 3.80
N VAL A 73 8.99 -13.39 4.56
CA VAL A 73 8.55 -12.98 5.90
C VAL A 73 8.51 -14.19 6.81
N ASN A 74 8.47 -13.96 8.11
CA ASN A 74 8.20 -14.99 9.09
C ASN A 74 6.76 -14.87 9.61
N PRO A 75 6.08 -16.00 9.90
CA PRO A 75 4.84 -15.97 10.66
C PRO A 75 5.01 -15.18 11.96
N GLY A 76 4.13 -14.21 12.19
CA GLY A 76 4.16 -13.32 13.35
C GLY A 76 4.96 -12.03 13.16
N ASP A 77 5.64 -11.81 12.03
CA ASP A 77 6.26 -10.52 11.73
C ASP A 77 5.20 -9.41 11.73
N GLU A 78 5.53 -8.27 12.33
CA GLU A 78 4.68 -7.08 12.36
C GLU A 78 5.19 -6.07 11.32
N LEU A 79 4.46 -5.95 10.22
CA LEU A 79 4.74 -5.00 9.16
C LEU A 79 4.08 -3.66 9.50
N THR A 80 4.86 -2.58 9.42
CA THR A 80 4.34 -1.22 9.54
C THR A 80 3.98 -0.69 8.16
N ILE A 81 2.74 -0.24 8.01
CA ILE A 81 2.17 0.29 6.78
C ILE A 81 1.94 1.79 6.94
N ALA A 82 2.42 2.59 6.01
CA ALA A 82 1.98 3.97 5.88
C ALA A 82 1.44 4.20 4.48
N VAL A 83 0.26 4.81 4.40
CA VAL A 83 -0.41 5.13 3.16
C VAL A 83 -0.37 6.65 3.01
N GLY A 84 0.10 7.14 1.87
CA GLY A 84 0.21 8.56 1.58
C GLY A 84 -1.15 9.20 1.37
N GLY A 85 -1.32 10.42 1.85
CA GLY A 85 -2.47 11.27 1.55
C GLY A 85 -2.21 12.13 0.32
N ARG A 86 -3.27 12.45 -0.42
CA ARG A 86 -3.21 13.42 -1.52
C ARG A 86 -2.67 14.75 -1.03
N GLY A 87 -1.89 15.42 -1.88
CA GLY A 87 -1.44 16.80 -1.61
C GLY A 87 -2.62 17.75 -1.43
N ASN A 88 -2.44 18.74 -0.55
CA ASN A 88 -3.49 19.72 -0.27
C ASN A 88 -3.68 20.67 -1.46
N PRO A 89 -4.94 21.01 -1.82
CA PRO A 89 -5.22 21.96 -2.88
C PRO A 89 -4.93 23.39 -2.43
N ASP A 90 -4.62 24.26 -3.38
CA ASP A 90 -4.59 25.71 -3.18
C ASP A 90 -5.08 26.44 -4.44
N PRO A 91 -5.51 27.72 -4.34
CA PRO A 91 -6.03 28.42 -5.49
C PRO A 91 -5.02 28.67 -6.64
N SER A 92 -3.70 28.69 -6.40
CA SER A 92 -2.68 28.99 -7.44
C SER A 92 -1.58 27.94 -7.56
N SER A 93 -1.19 27.34 -6.43
CA SER A 93 -0.26 26.22 -6.41
C SER A 93 -0.89 25.09 -5.61
N SER A 94 -0.20 23.97 -5.41
CA SER A 94 -0.69 22.91 -4.52
C SER A 94 0.45 22.17 -3.85
N GLY A 95 0.13 21.45 -2.77
CA GLY A 95 1.10 20.62 -2.04
C GLY A 95 1.41 19.29 -2.72
N GLY A 96 2.54 18.68 -2.37
CA GLY A 96 2.90 17.33 -2.80
C GLY A 96 2.12 16.24 -2.08
N GLY A 97 1.93 15.10 -2.74
CA GLY A 97 1.35 13.89 -2.15
C GLY A 97 2.38 13.08 -1.36
N GLY A 98 1.93 12.34 -0.34
CA GLY A 98 2.79 11.48 0.46
C GLY A 98 3.15 10.16 -0.24
N GLY A 99 4.30 9.59 0.13
CA GLY A 99 4.64 8.22 -0.26
C GLY A 99 3.81 7.17 0.48
N SER A 100 3.66 5.99 -0.13
CA SER A 100 3.02 4.82 0.51
C SER A 100 3.97 3.64 0.52
N GLY A 101 3.89 2.79 1.54
CA GLY A 101 4.74 1.61 1.58
C GLY A 101 4.69 0.85 2.89
N VAL A 102 5.59 -0.13 2.95
CA VAL A 102 5.66 -1.10 4.04
C VAL A 102 7.10 -1.22 4.52
N SER A 103 7.26 -1.39 5.82
CA SER A 103 8.54 -1.66 6.47
C SER A 103 8.44 -2.74 7.52
N LEU A 104 9.58 -3.37 7.80
CA LEU A 104 9.73 -4.37 8.85
C LEU A 104 10.88 -3.91 9.76
N SER A 105 10.58 -3.74 11.05
CA SER A 105 11.56 -3.32 12.06
C SER A 105 12.35 -2.04 11.69
N GLY A 106 11.69 -1.07 11.04
CA GLY A 106 12.30 0.18 10.62
C GLY A 106 13.17 0.10 9.36
N VAL A 107 13.16 -1.05 8.66
CA VAL A 107 13.80 -1.21 7.35
C VAL A 107 12.73 -1.18 6.27
N PRO A 108 12.87 -0.34 5.23
CA PRO A 108 11.88 -0.27 4.17
C PRO A 108 11.90 -1.56 3.33
N LEU A 109 10.72 -2.11 3.04
CA LEU A 109 10.57 -3.22 2.10
C LEU A 109 10.23 -2.67 0.71
N VAL A 110 9.18 -1.87 0.65
CA VAL A 110 8.70 -1.21 -0.57
C VAL A 110 8.12 0.15 -0.25
N ILE A 111 8.45 1.15 -1.06
CA ILE A 111 7.95 2.51 -0.97
C ILE A 111 7.65 3.01 -2.37
N ALA A 112 6.44 3.44 -2.61
CA ALA A 112 6.04 4.16 -3.80
C ALA A 112 6.01 5.66 -3.51
N GLY A 113 6.77 6.44 -4.29
CA GLY A 113 6.81 7.89 -4.19
C GLY A 113 5.46 8.54 -4.52
N GLY A 114 5.15 9.64 -3.82
CA GLY A 114 4.02 10.51 -4.09
C GLY A 114 4.36 11.57 -5.14
N GLY A 115 3.36 12.01 -5.89
CA GLY A 115 3.54 13.02 -6.91
C GLY A 115 3.61 14.45 -6.34
N ALA A 116 4.14 15.37 -7.13
CA ALA A 116 4.34 16.74 -6.73
C ALA A 116 3.07 17.59 -6.76
N GLY A 117 3.10 18.69 -6.01
CA GLY A 117 2.21 19.80 -6.20
C GLY A 117 2.44 20.52 -7.52
N VAL A 118 1.38 21.11 -8.06
CA VAL A 118 1.38 21.81 -9.35
C VAL A 118 1.22 23.31 -9.13
N ASP A 119 1.88 24.09 -9.96
CA ASP A 119 1.59 25.51 -10.13
C ASP A 119 0.77 25.75 -11.40
N PHE A 120 -0.16 26.71 -11.36
CA PHE A 120 -1.03 26.99 -12.50
C PHE A 120 -0.29 27.51 -13.75
N GLN A 121 0.91 28.06 -13.57
CA GLN A 121 1.75 28.60 -14.64
C GLN A 121 2.68 27.53 -15.23
N ASP A 122 2.90 26.42 -14.53
CA ASP A 122 3.71 25.28 -14.97
C ASP A 122 2.96 23.92 -14.85
N PRO A 123 1.75 23.79 -15.43
CA PRO A 123 0.89 22.63 -15.21
C PRO A 123 1.32 21.36 -15.97
N LEU A 124 2.33 21.46 -16.83
CA LEU A 124 2.82 20.38 -17.69
C LEU A 124 4.26 20.01 -17.36
N TYR A 125 4.71 20.31 -16.14
CA TYR A 125 6.06 19.99 -15.73
C TYR A 125 6.29 18.47 -15.77
N ALA A 126 7.14 18.02 -16.69
CA ALA A 126 7.37 16.59 -16.91
C ALA A 126 7.85 15.83 -15.65
N GLY A 127 8.47 16.54 -14.69
CA GLY A 127 8.97 15.99 -13.44
C GLY A 127 7.97 15.91 -12.29
N GLN A 128 6.70 16.29 -12.49
CA GLN A 128 5.70 16.33 -11.42
C GLN A 128 5.32 14.93 -10.90
N HIS A 129 5.44 13.90 -11.73
CA HIS A 129 5.09 12.52 -11.35
C HIS A 129 6.16 11.88 -10.48
N ALA A 130 5.73 11.03 -9.55
CA ALA A 130 6.66 10.18 -8.82
C ALA A 130 7.34 9.18 -9.74
N VAL A 131 8.59 8.85 -9.41
CA VAL A 131 9.46 7.97 -10.19
C VAL A 131 9.72 6.66 -9.47
N VAL A 132 10.05 5.62 -10.22
CA VAL A 132 10.38 4.29 -9.67
C VAL A 132 11.82 4.21 -9.13
N THR A 133 12.65 5.21 -9.44
CA THR A 133 14.03 5.32 -8.94
C THR A 133 14.07 5.87 -7.53
N GLU A 134 15.13 5.57 -6.78
CA GLU A 134 15.32 6.05 -5.41
C GLU A 134 15.50 7.56 -5.27
N THR A 135 16.01 8.21 -6.31
CA THR A 135 16.22 9.67 -6.32
C THR A 135 14.91 10.38 -6.64
N GLY A 136 14.55 11.35 -5.81
CA GLY A 136 13.41 12.24 -6.07
C GLY A 136 13.69 13.15 -7.26
N VAL A 137 12.64 13.66 -7.88
CA VAL A 137 12.76 14.59 -8.99
C VAL A 137 12.97 16.00 -8.43
N SER A 138 13.79 16.81 -9.09
CA SER A 138 13.93 18.22 -8.73
C SER A 138 12.65 18.97 -9.06
N GLY A 139 12.32 20.02 -8.31
CA GLY A 139 11.25 20.93 -8.72
C GLY A 139 11.70 21.82 -9.87
N SER A 140 10.75 22.21 -10.72
CA SER A 140 11.01 23.08 -11.87
C SER A 140 11.57 24.42 -11.38
N GLY A 141 12.81 24.75 -11.74
CA GLY A 141 13.50 25.97 -11.31
C GLY A 141 13.62 26.15 -9.79
N GLY A 142 13.49 25.08 -9.00
CA GLY A 142 13.41 25.14 -7.54
C GLY A 142 14.38 24.20 -6.84
N GLY A 143 13.91 23.54 -5.79
CA GLY A 143 14.70 22.62 -4.98
C GLY A 143 15.15 21.37 -5.73
N ALA A 144 16.32 20.85 -5.36
CA ALA A 144 16.79 19.56 -5.87
C ALA A 144 15.96 18.40 -5.32
N GLY A 145 15.89 17.29 -6.06
CA GLY A 145 15.36 16.05 -5.53
C GLY A 145 16.30 15.43 -4.48
N GLY A 146 15.73 14.81 -3.47
CA GLY A 146 16.47 14.08 -2.46
C GLY A 146 17.09 12.79 -3.01
N THR A 147 18.14 12.31 -2.34
CA THR A 147 18.85 11.06 -2.67
C THR A 147 19.04 10.21 -1.43
N ALA A 148 19.09 8.89 -1.58
CA ALA A 148 19.43 7.95 -0.51
C ALA A 148 18.59 8.14 0.77
N GLY A 149 17.30 8.38 0.61
CA GLY A 149 16.39 8.52 1.75
C GLY A 149 16.18 9.96 2.23
N ALA A 150 16.87 10.95 1.67
CA ALA A 150 16.80 12.35 2.11
C ALA A 150 15.57 13.09 1.58
N ALA A 151 15.14 14.13 2.31
CA ALA A 151 14.18 15.10 1.81
C ALA A 151 14.64 15.82 0.53
N GLY A 152 13.66 16.32 -0.21
CA GLY A 152 13.90 17.26 -1.31
C GLY A 152 14.25 18.66 -0.82
N GLY A 153 14.89 19.43 -1.68
CA GLY A 153 15.24 20.81 -1.41
C GLY A 153 14.01 21.72 -1.35
N ASN A 154 14.08 22.72 -0.47
CA ASN A 154 13.08 23.77 -0.35
C ASN A 154 13.43 24.94 -1.27
N THR A 155 12.43 25.78 -1.54
CA THR A 155 12.57 27.05 -2.26
C THR A 155 12.17 28.16 -1.31
N THR A 156 13.11 29.04 -1.00
CA THR A 156 12.88 30.22 -0.14
C THR A 156 12.85 31.48 -0.99
N TYR A 157 11.68 32.11 -1.08
CA TYR A 157 11.48 33.39 -1.73
C TYR A 157 11.42 34.54 -0.70
N ASN A 158 12.27 35.54 -0.93
CA ASN A 158 12.36 36.76 -0.12
C ASN A 158 12.49 36.51 1.41
N GLY A 159 13.13 35.40 1.79
CA GLY A 159 13.45 35.03 3.17
C GLY A 159 12.28 34.58 4.07
N VAL A 160 11.03 34.78 3.65
CA VAL A 160 9.85 34.51 4.50
C VAL A 160 8.77 33.66 3.81
N ASN A 161 8.89 33.42 2.50
CA ASN A 161 7.98 32.57 1.74
C ASN A 161 8.72 31.28 1.40
N ILE A 162 8.33 30.15 1.96
CA ILE A 162 9.06 28.88 1.83
C ILE A 162 8.13 27.81 1.32
N SER A 163 8.40 27.32 0.10
CA SER A 163 7.79 26.10 -0.42
C SER A 163 8.70 24.91 -0.14
N GLN A 164 8.11 23.83 0.35
CA GLN A 164 8.84 22.70 0.94
C GLN A 164 9.00 21.57 -0.05
N GLY A 165 10.19 20.97 -0.07
CA GLY A 165 10.38 19.65 -0.67
C GLY A 165 9.56 18.60 0.08
N GLY A 166 9.35 17.45 -0.55
CA GLY A 166 8.84 16.28 0.15
C GLY A 166 9.86 15.77 1.16
N ASN A 167 9.40 15.15 2.23
CA ASN A 167 10.30 14.45 3.15
C ASN A 167 10.79 13.15 2.50
N GLY A 168 11.97 12.69 2.93
CA GLY A 168 12.45 11.36 2.60
C GLY A 168 12.19 10.37 3.75
N TRP A 169 12.52 9.11 3.51
CA TRP A 169 12.48 8.04 4.51
C TRP A 169 13.22 8.39 5.79
N ASN A 170 14.38 9.05 5.68
CA ASN A 170 15.23 9.40 6.82
C ASN A 170 14.58 10.46 7.74
N ASP A 171 13.57 11.18 7.24
CA ASP A 171 12.82 12.22 7.96
C ASP A 171 11.44 11.74 8.42
N GLY A 172 11.14 10.43 8.32
CA GLY A 172 9.83 9.90 8.68
C GLY A 172 9.57 8.46 8.25
N SER A 173 10.44 7.54 8.69
CA SER A 173 10.47 6.13 8.27
C SER A 173 9.15 5.35 8.49
N SER A 174 8.34 5.72 9.48
CA SER A 174 7.09 5.00 9.78
C SER A 174 5.84 5.76 9.33
N GLY A 175 6.02 6.81 8.54
CA GLY A 175 4.99 7.78 8.18
C GLY A 175 5.20 9.09 8.93
N SER A 176 5.25 10.19 8.19
CA SER A 176 5.33 11.55 8.70
C SER A 176 4.44 12.47 7.89
N PHE A 177 4.03 13.59 8.49
CA PHE A 177 3.56 14.72 7.71
C PHE A 177 4.76 15.40 7.05
N GLY A 178 4.58 15.83 5.81
CA GLY A 178 5.49 16.81 5.20
C GLY A 178 5.43 18.13 5.94
N LEU A 179 6.42 18.99 5.69
CA LEU A 179 6.43 20.34 6.25
C LEU A 179 5.39 21.22 5.56
N ASP A 180 4.75 22.09 6.33
CA ASP A 180 3.86 23.12 5.81
C ASP A 180 4.65 24.17 5.02
N GLY A 181 4.03 24.69 3.96
CA GLY A 181 4.50 25.93 3.34
C GLY A 181 4.43 27.06 4.37
N THR A 182 5.33 28.04 4.25
CA THR A 182 5.37 29.19 5.16
C THR A 182 5.19 30.47 4.37
N SER A 183 4.21 31.29 4.71
CA SER A 183 4.11 32.67 4.23
C SER A 183 3.31 33.57 5.19
N PRO A 184 3.77 34.81 5.46
CA PRO A 184 3.02 35.79 6.24
C PRO A 184 2.05 36.65 5.41
N ILE A 185 2.09 36.57 4.08
CA ILE A 185 1.45 37.55 3.17
C ILE A 185 0.68 36.90 2.02
N THR A 186 0.73 35.57 1.91
CA THR A 186 0.20 34.81 0.78
C THR A 186 -0.39 33.48 1.28
N THR A 187 -1.10 32.73 0.45
CA THR A 187 -1.63 31.42 0.83
C THR A 187 -0.51 30.38 0.87
N TYR A 188 -0.74 29.32 1.64
CA TYR A 188 0.15 28.18 1.71
C TYR A 188 -0.68 26.92 1.99
N THR A 189 -0.10 25.77 1.67
CA THR A 189 -0.71 24.48 2.02
C THR A 189 0.07 23.80 3.13
N ALA A 190 -0.64 23.05 3.96
CA ALA A 190 -0.02 22.10 4.87
C ALA A 190 0.65 20.96 4.09
N GLY A 191 1.64 20.32 4.71
CA GLY A 191 2.20 19.07 4.20
C GLY A 191 1.20 17.91 4.29
N SER A 192 1.38 16.90 3.45
CA SER A 192 0.56 15.69 3.45
C SER A 192 1.23 14.56 4.24
N PHE A 193 0.44 13.66 4.82
CA PHE A 193 0.98 12.47 5.50
C PHE A 193 1.46 11.42 4.49
N GLY A 194 2.51 10.68 4.82
CA GLY A 194 2.95 9.49 4.11
C GLY A 194 4.34 9.03 4.54
N LEU A 195 4.87 7.98 3.93
CA LEU A 195 6.29 7.67 4.03
C LEU A 195 7.09 8.80 3.36
N GLY A 196 7.79 9.58 4.18
CA GLY A 196 8.40 10.84 3.76
C GLY A 196 7.36 11.85 3.28
N GLY A 197 6.38 12.26 4.11
CA GLY A 197 5.22 13.10 3.73
C GLY A 197 5.48 14.26 2.74
N GLY A 198 4.49 14.57 1.90
CA GLY A 198 4.62 15.55 0.82
C GLY A 198 4.68 17.00 1.31
N GLY A 199 5.51 17.82 0.66
CA GLY A 199 5.78 19.19 1.07
C GLY A 199 4.63 20.15 0.79
N GLY A 200 4.48 21.16 1.65
CA GLY A 200 3.54 22.26 1.48
C GLY A 200 4.01 23.28 0.44
N SER A 201 3.05 23.92 -0.20
CA SER A 201 3.25 24.95 -1.22
C SER A 201 3.04 26.34 -0.66
N VAL A 202 3.45 27.33 -1.45
CA VAL A 202 3.16 28.74 -1.22
C VAL A 202 2.56 29.29 -2.51
N GLY A 203 1.51 30.10 -2.42
CA GLY A 203 0.75 30.58 -3.58
C GLY A 203 0.06 31.93 -3.35
N TYR A 204 -0.47 32.53 -4.41
CA TYR A 204 -1.29 33.76 -4.46
C TYR A 204 -0.60 35.09 -4.15
N GLY A 205 0.43 35.45 -4.94
CA GLY A 205 0.84 36.86 -5.08
C GLY A 205 2.34 37.12 -5.24
N LEU A 206 3.21 36.17 -4.90
CA LEU A 206 4.67 36.37 -4.95
C LEU A 206 5.48 35.13 -5.36
N CYS A 207 5.37 34.02 -4.62
CA CYS A 207 5.96 32.72 -4.99
C CYS A 207 4.79 31.76 -5.17
N ASN A 208 4.41 31.44 -6.40
CA ASN A 208 3.50 30.32 -6.66
C ASN A 208 4.36 29.08 -6.92
N CYS A 209 4.50 28.24 -5.90
CA CYS A 209 5.64 27.33 -5.77
C CYS A 209 5.12 25.99 -5.28
N GLY A 210 4.96 25.04 -6.21
CA GLY A 210 4.40 23.71 -5.92
C GLY A 210 5.23 22.92 -4.90
N GLY A 211 4.57 22.19 -4.02
CA GLY A 211 5.26 21.37 -3.01
C GLY A 211 5.89 20.09 -3.61
N GLY A 212 6.99 19.61 -3.04
CA GLY A 212 7.64 18.37 -3.48
C GLY A 212 6.89 17.12 -3.04
N GLY A 213 6.87 16.08 -3.89
CA GLY A 213 6.27 14.79 -3.57
C GLY A 213 7.08 14.00 -2.53
N GLY A 214 6.40 13.29 -1.64
CA GLY A 214 7.01 12.44 -0.62
C GLY A 214 7.50 11.09 -1.14
N GLY A 215 8.28 10.33 -0.37
CA GLY A 215 8.66 8.97 -0.78
C GLY A 215 9.87 8.40 -0.06
N TYR A 216 10.59 7.49 -0.74
CA TYR A 216 11.88 7.03 -0.25
C TYR A 216 12.84 8.21 -0.17
N SER A 217 13.00 8.95 -1.26
CA SER A 217 13.58 10.29 -1.22
C SER A 217 12.53 11.31 -1.65
N GLY A 218 12.55 12.47 -1.02
CA GLY A 218 11.60 13.54 -1.34
C GLY A 218 11.88 14.20 -2.68
N GLY A 219 10.85 14.64 -3.38
CA GLY A 219 10.98 15.53 -4.53
C GLY A 219 11.23 16.97 -4.09
N GLY A 220 11.91 17.75 -4.92
CA GLY A 220 12.18 19.17 -4.63
C GLY A 220 10.95 20.04 -4.82
N SER A 221 10.86 21.16 -4.10
CA SER A 221 9.79 22.13 -4.35
C SER A 221 10.00 22.93 -5.63
N GLY A 222 8.92 23.44 -6.19
CA GLY A 222 8.94 24.33 -7.34
C GLY A 222 9.63 25.65 -7.02
N GLY A 223 10.27 26.21 -8.05
CA GLY A 223 10.73 27.60 -8.04
C GLY A 223 9.55 28.57 -8.14
N THR A 224 9.86 29.86 -8.30
CA THR A 224 8.83 30.89 -8.51
C THR A 224 8.02 30.61 -9.77
N ASN A 225 6.70 30.43 -9.60
CA ASN A 225 5.72 30.13 -10.65
C ASN A 225 5.96 28.78 -11.34
N ASN A 226 6.41 27.80 -10.56
CA ASN A 226 6.82 26.50 -11.07
C ASN A 226 6.31 25.37 -10.19
N SER A 227 6.19 24.19 -10.80
CA SER A 227 5.70 22.98 -10.14
C SER A 227 6.81 22.23 -9.39
N GLY A 228 6.43 21.46 -8.38
CA GLY A 228 7.35 20.61 -7.62
C GLY A 228 7.78 19.37 -8.41
N GLY A 229 8.78 18.66 -7.88
CA GLY A 229 9.22 17.36 -8.37
C GLY A 229 8.58 16.21 -7.60
N GLY A 230 8.30 15.10 -8.29
CA GLY A 230 7.76 13.89 -7.66
C GLY A 230 8.78 13.15 -6.79
N GLY A 231 8.29 12.39 -5.81
CA GLY A 231 9.14 11.61 -4.91
C GLY A 231 9.78 10.38 -5.59
N GLY A 232 10.90 9.95 -5.02
CA GLY A 232 11.59 8.71 -5.36
C GLY A 232 10.97 7.49 -4.65
N SER A 233 11.13 6.32 -5.25
CA SER A 233 10.59 5.04 -4.78
C SER A 233 11.69 4.05 -4.39
N TYR A 234 11.32 2.97 -3.70
CA TYR A 234 12.24 1.92 -3.28
C TYR A 234 11.53 0.56 -3.32
N ASN A 235 12.23 -0.51 -3.71
CA ASN A 235 11.68 -1.86 -3.71
C ASN A 235 12.82 -2.89 -3.54
N ALA A 236 12.84 -3.56 -2.39
CA ALA A 236 13.83 -4.60 -2.07
C ALA A 236 13.36 -6.02 -2.44
N GLY A 237 12.13 -6.17 -2.93
CA GLY A 237 11.51 -7.47 -3.19
C GLY A 237 11.95 -8.09 -4.51
N THR A 238 11.61 -9.35 -4.72
CA THR A 238 11.71 -10.02 -6.01
C THR A 238 10.45 -9.78 -6.85
N ASP A 239 10.44 -10.28 -8.09
CA ASP A 239 9.26 -10.26 -8.97
C ASP A 239 8.66 -8.86 -9.15
N GLN A 240 9.55 -7.87 -9.31
CA GLN A 240 9.16 -6.48 -9.28
C GLN A 240 8.34 -6.06 -10.51
N ALA A 241 7.24 -5.34 -10.26
CA ALA A 241 6.46 -4.66 -11.29
C ALA A 241 6.21 -3.22 -10.86
N ASN A 242 7.08 -2.32 -11.31
CA ASN A 242 7.09 -0.91 -10.89
C ASN A 242 6.66 -0.01 -12.05
N THR A 243 5.75 0.93 -11.80
CA THR A 243 5.25 1.88 -12.80
C THR A 243 5.25 3.30 -12.24
N PRO A 244 5.92 4.27 -12.88
CA PRO A 244 5.92 5.66 -12.41
C PRO A 244 4.60 6.36 -12.75
N GLY A 245 4.18 7.30 -11.91
CA GLY A 245 3.14 8.29 -12.24
C GLY A 245 1.79 7.73 -12.71
N VAL A 246 1.20 6.76 -12.01
CA VAL A 246 -0.08 6.14 -12.41
C VAL A 246 -1.20 6.26 -11.37
N ASN A 247 -0.87 6.47 -10.09
CA ASN A 247 -1.90 6.51 -9.04
C ASN A 247 -2.44 7.93 -8.84
N ALA A 248 -3.76 8.07 -8.96
CA ALA A 248 -4.52 9.30 -8.69
C ALA A 248 -5.22 9.21 -7.33
N GLY A 249 -5.43 10.36 -6.67
CA GLY A 249 -6.02 10.41 -5.33
C GLY A 249 -5.05 9.99 -4.22
N ASP A 250 -5.61 9.46 -3.13
CA ASP A 250 -4.80 8.95 -2.02
C ASP A 250 -4.00 7.70 -2.42
N GLY A 251 -3.01 7.38 -1.60
CA GLY A 251 -2.24 6.16 -1.73
C GLY A 251 -3.04 4.90 -1.39
N LEU A 252 -2.43 3.76 -1.66
CA LEU A 252 -2.98 2.44 -1.34
C LEU A 252 -1.84 1.48 -1.01
N VAL A 253 -2.07 0.55 -0.09
CA VAL A 253 -1.21 -0.61 0.10
C VAL A 253 -2.06 -1.89 0.07
N ILE A 254 -1.64 -2.89 -0.70
CA ILE A 254 -2.28 -4.21 -0.74
C ILE A 254 -1.23 -5.25 -0.38
N ILE A 255 -1.52 -6.09 0.61
CA ILE A 255 -0.68 -7.22 0.99
C ILE A 255 -1.43 -8.51 0.62
N SER A 256 -0.87 -9.25 -0.33
CA SER A 256 -1.42 -10.54 -0.79
C SER A 256 -0.53 -11.68 -0.33
N TYR A 257 -1.15 -12.78 0.11
CA TYR A 257 -0.44 -13.96 0.59
C TYR A 257 -1.27 -15.21 0.41
N VAL A 258 -0.62 -16.35 0.54
CA VAL A 258 -1.26 -17.66 0.47
C VAL A 258 -1.29 -18.27 1.85
N SER A 259 -2.47 -18.64 2.33
CA SER A 259 -2.62 -19.35 3.60
C SER A 259 -3.02 -20.80 3.36
N THR A 260 -2.36 -21.71 4.07
CA THR A 260 -2.82 -23.09 4.22
C THR A 260 -3.71 -23.14 5.46
N ALA A 261 -4.98 -23.50 5.30
CA ALA A 261 -5.84 -23.71 6.47
C ALA A 261 -5.21 -24.79 7.38
N PRO A 262 -5.33 -24.69 8.71
CA PRO A 262 -4.90 -25.78 9.60
C PRO A 262 -5.59 -27.08 9.18
N ALA A 263 -4.89 -28.21 9.25
CA ALA A 263 -5.54 -29.51 9.08
C ALA A 263 -6.76 -29.57 9.99
N PRO A 264 -7.95 -30.02 9.52
CA PRO A 264 -9.06 -30.27 10.42
C PRO A 264 -8.53 -31.17 11.53
N THR A 265 -8.56 -30.66 12.76
CA THR A 265 -8.16 -31.44 13.93
C THR A 265 -9.00 -32.70 13.88
N ALA A 266 -8.38 -33.85 13.66
CA ALA A 266 -9.08 -35.12 13.74
C ALA A 266 -9.69 -35.15 15.15
N THR A 267 -11.01 -34.93 15.24
CA THR A 267 -11.71 -35.16 16.49
C THR A 267 -11.41 -36.62 16.83
N PRO A 268 -10.89 -36.92 18.04
CA PRO A 268 -10.65 -38.29 18.40
C PRO A 268 -11.96 -39.03 18.20
N VAL A 269 -11.96 -40.01 17.29
CA VAL A 269 -13.11 -40.90 17.11
C VAL A 269 -13.40 -41.45 18.51
N PRO A 270 -14.61 -41.24 19.07
CA PRO A 270 -14.91 -41.78 20.38
C PRO A 270 -14.68 -43.29 20.29
N THR A 271 -13.69 -43.79 21.02
CA THR A 271 -13.49 -45.23 21.16
C THR A 271 -14.72 -45.75 21.89
N LEU A 272 -15.70 -46.25 21.14
CA LEU A 272 -16.81 -47.00 21.71
C LEU A 272 -16.18 -48.17 22.48
N PRO A 273 -16.46 -48.32 23.79
CA PRO A 273 -16.00 -49.50 24.51
C PRO A 273 -16.55 -50.75 23.81
N LEU A 274 -15.73 -51.79 23.73
CA LEU A 274 -16.01 -53.08 23.08
C LEU A 274 -17.26 -53.81 23.64
N TYR A 275 -17.99 -53.24 24.60
CA TYR A 275 -19.21 -53.78 25.19
C TYR A 275 -20.53 -53.31 24.54
N GLY A 276 -20.49 -52.71 23.35
CA GLY A 276 -21.70 -52.32 22.60
C GLY A 276 -22.06 -53.20 21.40
N LEU A 277 -21.28 -54.24 21.08
CA LEU A 277 -21.40 -54.98 19.81
C LEU A 277 -22.28 -56.23 19.85
N ILE A 278 -23.26 -56.29 20.75
CA ILE A 278 -24.32 -57.32 20.74
C ILE A 278 -25.65 -56.64 21.06
N LEU A 279 -26.21 -55.86 20.12
CA LEU A 279 -27.68 -55.72 20.01
C LEU A 279 -28.19 -55.06 18.70
N THR A 280 -27.41 -54.97 17.62
CA THR A 280 -27.91 -54.46 16.32
C THR A 280 -28.08 -55.55 15.25
N ALA A 281 -27.78 -56.82 15.56
CA ALA A 281 -27.99 -57.93 14.63
C ALA A 281 -29.42 -58.53 14.63
N LEU A 282 -30.33 -58.11 15.53
CA LEU A 282 -31.74 -58.58 15.52
C LEU A 282 -32.77 -57.53 15.04
N GLY A 283 -32.36 -56.28 14.80
CA GLY A 283 -33.27 -55.23 14.29
C GLY A 283 -33.41 -55.21 12.76
N LEU A 284 -32.51 -55.87 12.03
CA LEU A 284 -32.47 -55.82 10.55
C LEU A 284 -33.20 -56.98 9.84
N LEU A 285 -33.88 -57.87 10.57
CA LEU A 285 -34.63 -59.00 9.98
C LEU A 285 -36.15 -58.80 9.92
N ALA A 286 -36.67 -57.61 10.25
CA ALA A 286 -38.11 -57.32 10.20
C ALA A 286 -38.54 -56.39 9.05
N VAL A 287 -37.60 -55.81 8.29
CA VAL A 287 -37.91 -54.82 7.24
C VAL A 287 -37.72 -55.35 5.81
N ALA A 288 -37.20 -56.57 5.63
CA ALA A 288 -36.98 -57.18 4.30
C ALA A 288 -38.06 -58.19 3.84
N GLY A 289 -39.24 -58.23 4.49
CA GLY A 289 -40.28 -59.22 4.20
C GLY A 289 -41.50 -58.72 3.39
N ARG A 290 -41.64 -57.42 3.14
CA ARG A 290 -42.81 -56.89 2.41
C ARG A 290 -42.46 -56.39 1.01
N ARG A 291 -42.77 -57.26 0.05
CA ARG A 291 -43.32 -57.04 -1.31
C ARG A 291 -42.47 -57.72 -2.38
N LEU A 292 -43.05 -58.74 -3.02
CA LEU A 292 -43.22 -58.86 -4.48
C LEU A 292 -43.65 -60.30 -4.84
N ARG A 293 -44.94 -60.51 -5.11
CA ARG A 293 -45.37 -61.48 -6.12
C ARG A 293 -46.38 -60.81 -7.03
N VAL A 294 -45.94 -60.59 -8.27
CA VAL A 294 -46.71 -60.12 -9.41
C VAL A 294 -46.92 -61.31 -10.35
N SER A 295 -48.18 -61.47 -10.82
CA SER A 295 -48.63 -62.15 -12.05
C SER A 295 -48.55 -63.69 -12.10
N ALA A 296 -49.45 -64.46 -12.71
CA ALA A 296 -50.39 -64.21 -13.80
C ALA A 296 -51.44 -65.34 -13.93
N LYS A 297 -52.62 -65.03 -14.52
CA LYS A 297 -53.51 -65.88 -15.37
C LYS A 297 -54.10 -67.16 -14.72
N ARG A 298 -55.32 -67.63 -14.99
CA ARG A 298 -56.16 -67.66 -16.21
C ARG A 298 -57.54 -68.26 -15.80
N SER A 299 -58.56 -68.02 -16.62
CA SER A 299 -59.91 -68.65 -16.63
C SER A 299 -60.84 -68.23 -15.50
#